data_AF-A0A7X7R8I1-F1
#
_entry.id   AF-A0A7X7R8I1-F1
#
_cell.length_a   1.000
_cell.length_b   1.000
_cell.length_c   1.000
_cell.angle_alpha   90.00
_cell.angle_beta   90.00
_cell.angle_gamma   90.00
#
_symmetry.space_group_name_H-M   'P 1'
#
loop_
_entity.id
_entity.type
_entity.pdbx_description
1 polymer ?
#
loop_
_entity_poly.entity_id
_entity_poly.type
_entity_poly.pdbx_seq_one_letter_code
_entity_poly.pdbx_strand_id
1 'polypeptide(L)' 'MMMTEGKAIAVRHERIDETAAGQRIDNFLLRLAKGVPKSHVYRILRSGEVRVNGG' A
#
# COMPACT_ATOMS: atom_id res chain seq x y z
N MET A 1 -20.95 -28.76 -9.63
CA MET A 1 -19.90 -28.47 -8.64
C MET A 1 -18.89 -27.55 -9.30
N MET A 2 -19.07 -26.22 -9.19
CA MET A 2 -18.12 -25.25 -9.74
C MET A 2 -17.21 -24.79 -8.60
N MET A 3 -15.92 -25.05 -8.77
CA MET A 3 -14.86 -24.56 -7.88
C MET A 3 -14.50 -23.15 -8.33
N THR A 4 -14.86 -22.14 -7.54
CA THR A 4 -14.36 -20.77 -7.73
C THR A 4 -12.91 -20.69 -7.25
N GLU A 5 -11.96 -20.45 -8.16
CA GLU A 5 -10.58 -20.09 -7.82
C GLU A 5 -10.58 -18.80 -6.99
N GLY A 6 -10.06 -18.88 -5.77
CA GLY A 6 -9.85 -17.71 -4.92
C GLY A 6 -8.78 -16.82 -5.55
N LYS A 7 -9.14 -15.58 -5.90
CA LYS A 7 -8.22 -14.57 -6.41
C LYS A 7 -7.11 -14.33 -5.38
N ALA A 8 -5.88 -14.70 -5.73
CA ALA A 8 -4.71 -14.39 -4.90
C ALA A 8 -4.63 -12.88 -4.65
N ILE A 9 -4.27 -12.48 -3.43
CA ILE A 9 -4.11 -11.07 -3.08
C ILE A 9 -2.98 -10.51 -3.94
N ALA A 10 -3.33 -9.67 -4.91
CA ALA A 10 -2.36 -9.01 -5.78
C ALA A 10 -1.63 -7.93 -4.97
N VAL A 11 -0.36 -8.18 -4.66
CA VAL A 11 0.51 -7.22 -3.97
C VAL A 11 1.20 -6.35 -5.02
N ARG A 12 1.22 -5.03 -4.82
CA ARG A 12 1.97 -4.10 -5.64
C ARG A 12 3.27 -3.71 -4.94
N HIS A 13 4.39 -3.90 -5.62
CA HIS A 13 5.70 -3.52 -5.13
C HIS A 13 6.10 -2.19 -5.76
N GLU A 14 6.54 -1.24 -4.95
CA GLU A 14 7.04 0.05 -5.40
C GLU A 14 8.45 0.27 -4.88
N ARG A 15 9.35 0.70 -5.78
CA ARG A 15 10.72 1.04 -5.41
C ARG A 15 10.74 2.46 -4.88
N ILE A 16 11.33 2.65 -3.71
CA ILE A 16 11.51 3.98 -3.13
C ILE A 16 12.92 4.45 -3.48
N ASP A 17 12.99 5.52 -4.27
CA ASP A 17 14.26 6.16 -4.64
C ASP A 17 14.76 7.11 -3.53
N GLU A 18 16.04 7.51 -3.59
CA GLU A 18 16.69 8.35 -2.57
C GLU A 18 16.00 9.71 -2.35
N THR A 19 15.34 10.26 -3.38
CA THR A 19 14.56 11.51 -3.28
C THR A 19 13.38 11.41 -2.30
N ALA A 20 12.98 10.19 -1.98
CA ALA A 20 11.90 9.86 -1.07
C ALA A 20 12.42 9.46 0.33
N ALA A 21 13.74 9.48 0.55
CA ALA A 21 14.34 9.21 1.85
C ALA A 21 13.87 10.25 2.90
N GLY A 22 13.54 9.78 4.09
CA GLY A 22 13.06 10.63 5.19
C GLY A 22 11.61 11.11 5.05
N GLN A 23 10.91 10.79 3.95
CA GLN A 23 9.49 11.09 3.84
C GLN A 23 8.66 10.11 4.67
N ARG A 24 7.53 10.60 5.19
CA ARG A 24 6.55 9.72 5.82
C ARG A 24 5.85 8.86 4.76
N ILE A 25 5.59 7.60 5.10
CA ILE A 25 4.92 6.62 4.21
C ILE A 25 3.53 7.12 3.80
N ASP A 26 2.79 7.80 4.69
CA ASP A 26 1.48 8.36 4.36
C ASP A 26 1.55 9.39 3.23
N ASN A 27 2.51 10.31 3.27
CA ASN A 27 2.73 11.28 2.19
C ASN A 27 3.06 10.59 0.86
N PHE A 28 3.88 9.52 0.89
CA PHE A 28 4.17 8.72 -0.30
C PHE A 28 2.90 8.09 -0.88
N LEU A 29 2.10 7.44 -0.03
CA LEU A 29 0.87 6.77 -0.45
C LEU A 29 -0.19 7.75 -0.94
N LEU A 30 -0.30 8.93 -0.34
CA LEU A 30 -1.22 9.99 -0.80
C LEU A 30 -0.81 10.54 -2.18
N ARG A 31 0.49 10.62 -2.45
CA ARG A 31 1.01 11.00 -3.77
C ARG A 31 0.75 9.91 -4.82
N LEU A 32 0.88 8.64 -4.44
CA LEU A 32 0.65 7.50 -5.32
C LEU A 32 -0.84 7.29 -5.60
N ALA A 33 -1.67 7.35 -4.56
CA ALA A 33 -3.11 7.12 -4.59
C ALA A 33 -3.87 8.45 -4.55
N LYS A 34 -3.70 9.27 -5.59
CA LYS A 34 -4.38 10.57 -5.71
C LYS A 34 -5.90 10.38 -5.66
N GLY A 35 -6.57 11.15 -4.80
CA GLY A 35 -8.03 11.08 -4.62
C GLY A 35 -8.49 10.11 -3.52
N VAL A 36 -7.58 9.34 -2.93
CA VAL A 36 -7.93 8.49 -1.78
C VAL A 36 -7.98 9.34 -0.49
N PRO A 37 -9.05 9.22 0.32
CA PRO A 37 -9.13 9.91 1.61
C PRO A 37 -7.99 9.50 2.55
N LYS A 38 -7.46 10.47 3.31
CA LYS A 38 -6.41 10.22 4.31
C LYS A 38 -6.79 9.13 5.32
N SER A 39 -8.06 9.10 5.74
CA SER A 39 -8.58 8.08 6.67
C SER A 39 -8.42 6.65 6.12
N HIS A 40 -8.60 6.48 4.81
CA HIS A 40 -8.42 5.19 4.16
C HIS A 40 -6.93 4.80 4.15
N VAL A 41 -6.03 5.73 3.82
CA VAL A 41 -4.59 5.49 3.88
C VAL A 41 -4.14 5.10 5.30
N TYR A 42 -4.64 5.79 6.33
CA TYR A 42 -4.35 5.43 7.72
C TYR A 42 -4.90 4.06 8.11
N ARG A 43 -6.08 3.67 7.59
CA ARG A 43 -6.68 2.37 7.83
C ARG A 43 -5.81 1.23 7.29
N ILE A 44 -5.36 1.34 6.04
CA ILE A 44 -4.52 0.30 5.41
C ILE A 44 -3.11 0.21 6.04
N LEU A 45 -2.60 1.34 6.53
CA LEU A 45 -1.34 1.39 7.28
C LEU A 45 -1.47 0.68 8.63
N ARG A 46 -2.59 0.85 9.33
CA ARG A 46 -2.84 0.20 10.63
C ARG A 46 -3.25 -1.26 10.51
N SER A 47 -3.89 -1.66 9.41
CA SER A 47 -4.28 -3.06 9.17
C SER A 47 -3.11 -3.94 8.72
N GLY A 48 -1.96 -3.34 8.39
CA GLY A 48 -0.78 -4.08 7.92
C GLY A 48 -0.85 -4.48 6.44
N GLU A 49 -1.78 -3.89 5.68
CA GLU A 49 -1.87 -4.08 4.22
C GLU A 49 -0.68 -3.45 3.48
N VAL A 50 -0.05 -2.44 4.09
CA VAL A 50 1.17 -1.83 3.57
C VAL A 50 2.38 -2.36 4.35
N ARG A 51 3.31 -2.99 3.64
CA ARG A 51 4.56 -3.53 4.19
C ARG A 51 5.76 -2.83 3.58
N VAL A 52 6.74 -2.52 4.42
CA VAL A 52 8.02 -1.95 3.99
C VAL A 52 9.08 -3.03 4.11
N ASN A 53 9.76 -3.33 3.00
CA ASN A 53 10.85 -4.32 2.94
C ASN A 53 10.53 -5.71 3.52
N GLY A 54 9.25 -6.12 3.49
CA GLY A 54 8.84 -7.46 3.93
C GLY A 54 8.67 -7.65 5.43
N GLY A 55 8.47 -6.56 6.20
CA GLY A 55 7.94 -6.65 7.57
C GLY A 55 6.58 -7.35 7.67
#